data_AF-A0A7X8ZKM9-F1
#
_entry.id   AF-A0A7X8ZKM9-F1
#
_cell.length_a   1.000
_cell.length_b   1.000
_cell.length_c   1.000
_cell.angle_alpha   90.00
_cell.angle_beta   90.00
_cell.angle_gamma   90.00
#
_symmetry.space_group_name_H-M   'P 1'
#
loop_
_entity.id
_entity.type
_entity.pdbx_description
1 polymer ?
#
loop_
_entity_poly.entity_id
_entity_poly.type
_entity_poly.pdbx_seq_one_letter_code
_entity_poly.pdbx_strand_id
1 'polypeptide(L)' 'MTSIIDRRAAIDEKATLGQNVKVGPFAVIEGDVTLEDDCV' A
#
# COMPACT_ATOMS: atom_id res chain seq x y z
N MET A 1 8.80 -12.07 3.28
CA MET A 1 7.37 -11.81 3.09
C MET A 1 7.28 -10.41 2.54
N THR A 2 6.86 -10.27 1.28
CA THR A 2 7.12 -9.07 0.48
C THR A 2 5.80 -8.51 -0.01
N SER A 3 5.54 -7.23 0.24
CA SER A 3 4.38 -6.52 -0.28
C SER A 3 4.47 -6.38 -1.80
N ILE A 4 3.33 -6.46 -2.49
CA ILE A 4 3.25 -6.34 -3.95
C ILE A 4 2.57 -5.02 -4.27
N ILE A 5 3.34 -4.05 -4.76
CA ILE A 5 2.83 -2.73 -5.13
C ILE A 5 2.99 -2.60 -6.64
N ASP A 6 1.88 -2.43 -7.37
CA ASP A 6 1.95 -2.11 -8.79
C ASP A 6 2.62 -0.75 -8.98
N ARG A 7 3.52 -0.64 -9.95
CA ARG A 7 4.27 0.58 -10.28
C ARG A 7 3.41 1.81 -10.62
N ARG A 8 2.12 1.60 -10.92
CA ARG A 8 1.14 2.66 -11.23
C ARG A 8 0.36 3.12 -10.00
N ALA A 9 0.57 2.49 -8.85
CA ALA A 9 0.01 2.98 -7.59
C ALA A 9 0.73 4.26 -7.17
N ALA A 10 -0.03 5.20 -6.62
CA ALA A 10 0.49 6.40 -5.97
C ALA A 10 0.31 6.22 -4.46
N ILE A 11 1.42 6.17 -3.72
CA ILE A 11 1.42 5.98 -2.27
C ILE A 11 2.20 7.13 -1.68
N ASP A 12 1.55 7.88 -0.78
CA ASP A 12 2.21 8.91 0.00
C ASP A 12 3.25 8.26 0.94
N GLU A 13 4.43 8.87 1.06
CA GLU A 13 5.51 8.35 1.90
C GLU A 13 5.16 8.27 3.39
N LYS A 14 4.12 9.01 3.83
CA LYS A 14 3.62 9.00 5.20
C LYS A 14 2.65 7.85 5.50
N ALA A 15 2.14 7.18 4.47
CA ALA A 15 1.24 6.05 4.66
C ALA A 15 1.95 4.90 5.38
N THR A 16 1.23 4.24 6.28
CA THR A 16 1.76 3.07 7.02
C THR A 16 1.29 1.79 6.35
N LEU A 17 2.23 0.93 5.94
CA LEU A 17 1.92 -0.37 5.34
C LEU A 17 2.39 -1.50 6.26
N GLY A 18 1.47 -2.38 6.62
CA GLY A 18 1.72 -3.65 7.30
C GLY A 18 2.45 -4.66 6.42
N GLN A 19 2.52 -5.90 6.89
CA GLN A 19 3.15 -7.01 6.18
C GLN A 19 2.22 -7.61 5.12
N ASN A 20 2.79 -8.13 4.03
CA ASN A 20 2.06 -8.82 2.95
C ASN A 20 0.97 -8.01 2.24
N VAL A 21 1.04 -6.68 2.30
CA VAL A 21 0.10 -5.78 1.63
C VAL A 21 0.18 -5.93 0.11
N LYS A 22 -0.98 -5.93 -0.56
CA LYS A 22 -1.08 -5.90 -2.03
C LYS A 22 -1.77 -4.62 -2.46
N VAL A 23 -1.12 -3.85 -3.33
CA VAL A 23 -1.68 -2.61 -3.89
C VAL A 23 -1.80 -2.75 -5.40
N GLY A 24 -3.03 -2.72 -5.88
CA GLY A 24 -3.36 -2.81 -7.31
C GLY A 24 -2.96 -1.56 -8.11
N PRO A 25 -2.99 -1.64 -9.45
CA PRO A 25 -2.67 -0.51 -10.31
C PRO A 25 -3.65 0.66 -10.10
N PHE A 26 -3.12 1.88 -10.13
CA PHE A 26 -3.88 3.13 -10.02
C PHE A 26 -4.58 3.35 -8.66
N ALA A 27 -4.26 2.54 -7.65
CA ALA A 27 -4.64 2.85 -6.28
C ALA A 27 -3.93 4.13 -5.81
N VAL A 28 -4.63 4.92 -4.99
CA VAL A 28 -4.10 6.13 -4.34
C VAL A 28 -4.22 5.94 -2.84
N ILE A 29 -3.09 6.00 -2.14
CA ILE A 29 -3.03 5.89 -0.68
C ILE A 29 -2.49 7.21 -0.12
N GLU A 30 -3.32 7.89 0.66
CA GLU A 30 -2.98 9.17 1.28
C GLU A 30 -2.19 8.97 2.58
N GLY A 31 -1.48 10.02 3.01
CA GLY A 31 -0.50 9.93 4.08
C GLY A 31 -1.04 9.65 5.49
N ASP A 32 -2.36 9.68 5.68
CA ASP A 32 -3.04 9.37 6.94
C ASP A 32 -3.62 7.93 6.97
N VAL A 33 -3.41 7.15 5.91
CA VAL A 33 -3.89 5.78 5.79
C VAL A 33 -2.92 4.79 6.45
N THR A 34 -3.50 3.82 7.16
CA THR A 34 -2.80 2.63 7.65
C THR A 34 -3.40 1.40 6.99
N LEU A 35 -2.59 0.65 6.24
CA LEU A 35 -2.94 -0.67 5.74
C LEU A 35 -2.41 -1.73 6.71
N GLU A 36 -3.31 -2.53 7.27
CA GLU A 36 -2.95 -3.62 8.18
C GLU A 36 -2.35 -4.82 7.43
N ASP A 37 -1.89 -5.81 8.19
CA ASP A 37 -1.31 -7.04 7.64
C ASP A 37 -2.31 -7.77 6.72
N ASP A 38 -1.80 -8.34 5.64
CA ASP A 38 -2.56 -9.12 4.63
C ASP A 38 -3.68 -8.34 3.89
N CYS A 39 -3.67 -7.01 3.95
CA CYS A 39 -4.61 -6.14 3.22
C CYS A 39 -4.38 -6.18 1.69
N VAL A 40 -5.48 -6.11 0.91
CA VAL A 40 -5.51 -6.23 -0.57
C VAL A 40 -6.36 -5.13 -1.21
#